data_AF-A0A4S8KKG2-F1
#
_entry.id   AF-A0A4S8KKG2-F1
#
_cell.length_a   1.000
_cell.length_b   1.000
_cell.length_c   1.000
_cell.angle_alpha   90.00
_cell.angle_beta   90.00
_cell.angle_gamma   90.00
#
_symmetry.space_group_name_H-M   'P 1'
#
loop_
_entity.id
_entity.type
_entity.pdbx_description
1 polymer ?
#
loop_
_entity_poly.entity_id
_entity_poly.type
_entity_poly.pdbx_seq_one_letter_code
_entity_poly.pdbx_strand_id
1 'polypeptide(L)'
;LRANYTDEIKERATCQHDHKLEDITHILVNCESIGQELIWNLAGNLWSKKNSKIEWERPGLGVIIGAGLANISSQTGKRKSGDERLYKILIAESSYLAWKLCCERVIQNNNTPFTEQEVENRWNYMMNEHLQLDRRMTSLNFGKKWVSPKLVKATSIWKGLLKAEDFLPDDWVTNTGVLVGIESDLRRQTGPRGR
;
A
#
# COMPACT_ATOMS: atom_id res chain seq x y z
N LEU A 1 -2.01 -20.01 -28.20
CA LEU A 1 -1.32 -20.70 -27.09
C LEU A 1 -0.55 -21.89 -27.63
N ARG A 2 0.58 -22.30 -27.03
CA ARG A 2 1.35 -23.44 -27.54
C ARG A 2 0.58 -24.74 -27.30
N ALA A 3 0.67 -25.68 -28.23
CA ALA A 3 -0.08 -26.95 -28.18
C ALA A 3 0.33 -27.84 -26.98
N ASN A 4 1.56 -27.69 -26.50
CA ASN A 4 2.11 -28.48 -25.39
C ASN A 4 1.79 -27.93 -23.99
N TYR A 5 1.03 -26.85 -23.87
CA TYR A 5 0.57 -26.36 -22.56
C TYR A 5 -0.53 -27.27 -22.00
N THR A 6 -0.50 -27.47 -20.68
CA THR A 6 -1.59 -28.15 -19.97
C THR A 6 -2.88 -27.37 -20.13
N ASP A 7 -4.02 -28.06 -20.03
CA ASP A 7 -5.33 -27.41 -20.23
C ASP A 7 -5.60 -26.37 -19.15
N GLU A 8 -5.15 -26.61 -17.91
CA GLU A 8 -5.16 -25.64 -16.81
C GLU A 8 -4.46 -24.31 -17.17
N ILE A 9 -3.33 -24.34 -17.90
CA ILE A 9 -2.62 -23.13 -18.34
C ILE A 9 -3.41 -22.41 -19.44
N LYS A 10 -4.07 -23.18 -20.32
CA LYS A 10 -4.87 -22.61 -21.41
C LYS A 10 -6.13 -21.92 -20.87
N GLU A 11 -6.80 -22.52 -19.89
CA GLU A 11 -7.98 -21.96 -19.24
C GLU A 11 -7.70 -20.64 -18.52
N ARG A 12 -6.47 -20.46 -18.02
CA ARG A 12 -6.01 -19.23 -17.34
C ARG A 12 -5.44 -18.17 -18.27
N ALA A 13 -5.37 -18.43 -19.58
CA ALA A 13 -4.85 -17.47 -20.54
C ALA A 13 -5.79 -16.28 -20.77
N THR A 14 -7.08 -16.46 -20.47
CA THR A 14 -8.11 -15.45 -20.61
C THR A 14 -8.76 -15.15 -19.27
N CYS A 15 -9.05 -13.88 -19.02
CA CYS A 15 -9.82 -13.44 -17.87
C CYS A 15 -11.22 -14.05 -17.92
N GLN A 16 -11.68 -14.67 -16.82
CA GLN A 16 -13.03 -15.23 -16.75
C GLN A 16 -14.11 -14.15 -16.56
N HIS A 17 -13.73 -12.90 -16.27
CA HIS A 17 -14.68 -11.79 -16.08
C HIS A 17 -14.99 -11.02 -17.35
N ASP A 18 -13.97 -10.68 -18.15
CA ASP A 18 -14.13 -9.85 -19.35
C ASP A 18 -13.62 -10.53 -20.63
N HIS A 19 -13.19 -11.79 -20.53
CA HIS A 19 -12.77 -12.66 -21.65
C HIS A 19 -11.61 -12.13 -22.50
N LYS A 20 -10.86 -11.14 -21.99
CA LYS A 20 -9.65 -10.63 -22.64
C LYS A 20 -8.45 -11.52 -22.30
N LEU A 21 -7.38 -11.38 -23.09
CA LEU A 21 -6.10 -12.02 -22.79
C LEU A 21 -5.58 -11.51 -21.44
N GLU A 22 -5.27 -12.42 -20.53
CA GLU A 22 -4.75 -12.11 -19.20
C GLU A 22 -3.23 -11.86 -19.26
N ASP A 23 -2.84 -10.70 -19.78
CA ASP A 23 -1.45 -10.23 -19.75
C ASP A 23 -1.18 -9.30 -18.55
N ILE A 24 0.08 -8.91 -18.34
CA ILE A 24 0.45 -8.04 -17.21
C ILE A 24 -0.22 -6.65 -17.27
N THR A 25 -0.47 -6.13 -18.46
CA THR A 25 -1.18 -4.85 -18.65
C THR A 25 -2.63 -5.01 -18.24
N HIS A 26 -3.24 -6.14 -18.63
CA HIS A 26 -4.58 -6.50 -18.24
C HIS A 26 -4.71 -6.57 -16.72
N ILE A 27 -3.88 -7.40 -16.08
CA ILE A 27 -3.90 -7.62 -14.63
C ILE A 27 -3.77 -6.31 -13.84
N LEU A 28 -2.82 -5.46 -14.25
CA LEU A 28 -2.45 -4.27 -13.47
C LEU A 28 -3.28 -3.02 -13.82
N VAL A 29 -3.82 -2.92 -15.04
CA VAL A 29 -4.38 -1.67 -15.56
C VAL A 29 -5.76 -1.85 -16.21
N ASN A 30 -6.03 -2.94 -16.94
CA ASN A 30 -7.22 -3.01 -17.80
C ASN A 30 -8.32 -3.97 -17.33
N CYS A 31 -8.08 -4.80 -16.31
CA CYS A 31 -9.05 -5.79 -15.85
C CYS A 31 -10.31 -5.11 -15.30
N GLU A 32 -11.49 -5.55 -15.74
CA GLU A 32 -12.80 -5.02 -15.32
C GLU A 32 -13.26 -5.57 -13.96
N SER A 33 -12.49 -6.47 -13.35
CA SER A 33 -12.74 -6.91 -11.99
C SER A 33 -12.38 -5.82 -10.97
N ILE A 34 -13.16 -5.75 -9.89
CA ILE A 34 -13.12 -4.73 -8.82
C ILE A 34 -11.69 -4.44 -8.31
N GLY A 35 -10.82 -5.45 -8.25
CA GLY A 35 -9.50 -5.40 -7.63
C GLY A 35 -8.62 -4.20 -8.03
N GLN A 36 -8.14 -4.15 -9.28
CA GLN A 36 -7.11 -3.17 -9.66
C GLN A 36 -7.66 -1.73 -9.69
N GLU A 37 -8.90 -1.53 -10.14
CA GLU A 37 -9.50 -0.20 -10.22
C GLU A 37 -9.70 0.42 -8.84
N LEU A 38 -10.25 -0.36 -7.90
CA LEU A 38 -10.41 0.10 -6.52
C LEU A 38 -9.06 0.41 -5.87
N ILE A 39 -8.05 -0.42 -6.09
CA ILE A 39 -6.69 -0.19 -5.59
C ILE A 39 -6.12 1.14 -6.11
N TRP A 40 -6.28 1.44 -7.40
CA TRP A 40 -5.79 2.71 -7.96
C TRP A 40 -6.56 3.93 -7.45
N ASN A 41 -7.87 3.77 -7.20
CA ASN A 41 -8.69 4.80 -6.57
C ASN A 41 -8.23 5.06 -5.12
N LEU A 42 -7.95 4.02 -4.34
CA LEU A 42 -7.41 4.15 -2.98
C LEU A 42 -6.04 4.84 -2.97
N ALA A 43 -5.15 4.48 -3.90
CA ALA A 43 -3.85 5.13 -4.06
C ALA A 43 -3.99 6.62 -4.40
N GLY A 44 -4.87 6.97 -5.34
CA GLY A 44 -5.16 8.36 -5.69
C GLY A 44 -5.78 9.16 -4.55
N ASN A 45 -6.69 8.55 -3.80
CA ASN A 45 -7.30 9.15 -2.60
C ASN A 45 -6.24 9.44 -1.54
N LEU A 46 -5.28 8.55 -1.31
CA LEU A 46 -4.18 8.81 -0.37
C LEU A 46 -3.23 9.90 -0.90
N TRP A 47 -2.94 9.90 -2.20
CA TRP A 47 -2.09 10.91 -2.83
C TRP A 47 -2.70 12.31 -2.73
N SER A 48 -4.00 12.46 -2.96
CA SER A 48 -4.70 13.75 -2.90
C SER A 48 -4.60 14.42 -1.53
N LYS A 49 -4.64 13.62 -0.45
CA LYS A 49 -4.49 14.09 0.94
C LYS A 49 -3.10 14.68 1.21
N LYS A 50 -2.10 14.32 0.41
CA LYS A 50 -0.74 14.84 0.56
C LYS A 50 -0.65 16.34 0.27
N ASN A 51 -1.65 16.91 -0.41
CA ASN A 51 -1.64 18.28 -0.91
C ASN A 51 -0.40 18.57 -1.76
N SER A 52 0.01 17.57 -2.57
CA SER A 52 1.05 17.77 -3.56
C SER A 52 0.51 18.61 -4.71
N LYS A 53 1.37 19.43 -5.33
CA LYS A 53 1.02 20.17 -6.56
C LYS A 53 0.95 19.28 -7.81
N ILE A 54 1.29 18.00 -7.67
CA ILE A 54 1.22 17.01 -8.73
C ILE A 54 -0.10 16.27 -8.60
N GLU A 55 -0.91 16.35 -9.64
CA GLU A 55 -2.17 15.63 -9.72
C GLU A 55 -1.94 14.12 -9.82
N TRP A 56 -2.87 13.34 -9.27
CA TRP A 56 -2.83 11.90 -9.42
C TRP A 56 -3.42 11.52 -10.77
N GLU A 57 -2.62 10.87 -11.59
CA GLU A 57 -3.08 10.19 -12.79
C GLU A 57 -2.99 8.69 -12.58
N ARG A 58 -4.03 7.96 -13.01
CA ARG A 58 -4.02 6.50 -12.97
C ARG A 58 -2.83 6.00 -13.79
N PRO A 59 -1.93 5.18 -13.20
CA PRO A 59 -0.71 4.81 -13.88
C PRO A 59 -0.97 3.79 -14.99
N GLY A 60 -0.42 4.04 -16.18
CA GLY A 60 -0.28 3.02 -17.20
C GLY A 60 0.91 2.09 -16.91
N LEU A 61 1.04 1.01 -17.69
CA LEU A 61 2.11 0.02 -17.51
C LEU A 61 3.52 0.65 -17.52
N GLY A 62 3.77 1.63 -18.38
CA GLY A 62 5.05 2.34 -18.44
C GLY A 62 5.40 3.08 -17.14
N VAL A 63 4.40 3.69 -16.49
CA VAL A 63 4.57 4.36 -15.19
C VAL A 63 4.85 3.33 -14.09
N ILE A 64 4.16 2.18 -14.12
CA ILE A 64 4.37 1.09 -13.16
C ILE A 64 5.81 0.54 -13.25
N ILE A 65 6.26 0.20 -14.46
CA ILE A 65 7.62 -0.31 -14.69
C ILE A 65 8.66 0.77 -14.36
N GLY A 66 8.39 2.02 -14.73
CA GLY A 66 9.26 3.17 -14.50
C GLY A 66 9.20 3.76 -13.09
N ALA A 67 8.38 3.21 -12.18
CA ALA A 67 8.08 3.83 -10.88
C ALA A 67 9.36 4.14 -10.08
N GLY A 68 10.34 3.23 -10.10
CA GLY A 68 11.62 3.40 -9.40
C GLY A 68 12.42 4.63 -9.87
N LEU A 69 12.21 5.07 -11.11
CA LEU A 69 12.86 6.23 -11.74
C LEU A 69 12.09 7.54 -11.54
N ALA A 70 10.90 7.50 -10.92
CA ALA A 70 10.10 8.70 -10.69
C ALA A 70 10.92 9.76 -9.94
N ASN A 71 10.85 11.00 -10.43
CA ASN A 71 11.49 12.16 -9.85
C ASN A 71 10.45 13.27 -9.71
N ILE A 72 10.19 13.68 -8.47
CA ILE A 72 9.18 14.68 -8.15
C ILE A 72 9.88 15.94 -7.66
N SER A 73 9.74 17.02 -8.45
CA SER A 73 10.30 18.32 -8.15
C SER A 73 9.21 19.39 -8.03
N SER A 74 9.50 20.42 -7.25
CA SER A 74 8.74 21.67 -7.20
C SER A 74 8.85 22.42 -8.53
N GLN A 75 7.93 23.34 -8.79
CA GLN A 75 8.02 24.34 -9.87
C GLN A 75 9.35 25.15 -9.81
N THR A 76 9.95 25.26 -8.63
CA THR A 76 11.25 25.91 -8.40
C THR A 76 12.46 24.98 -8.64
N GLY A 77 12.24 23.77 -9.17
CA GLY A 77 13.28 22.75 -9.41
C GLY A 77 13.74 21.99 -8.16
N LYS A 78 13.29 22.38 -6.95
CA LYS A 78 13.67 21.70 -5.71
C LYS A 78 13.02 20.31 -5.63
N ARG A 79 13.84 19.27 -5.50
CA ARG A 79 13.39 17.88 -5.30
C ARG A 79 12.57 17.74 -4.02
N LYS A 80 11.42 17.06 -4.12
CA LYS A 80 10.57 16.71 -2.97
C LYS A 80 10.71 15.22 -2.68
N SER A 81 11.73 14.88 -1.90
CA SER A 81 12.18 13.49 -1.71
C SER A 81 11.13 12.54 -1.13
N GLY A 82 10.23 12.99 -0.24
CA GLY A 82 9.19 12.08 0.28
C GLY A 82 7.90 12.08 -0.51
N ASP A 83 7.58 13.10 -1.31
CA ASP A 83 6.52 12.99 -2.32
C ASP A 83 6.96 11.93 -3.34
N GLU A 84 8.22 12.00 -3.79
CA GLU A 84 8.83 11.00 -4.68
C GLU A 84 8.80 9.59 -4.07
N ARG A 85 9.18 9.45 -2.79
CA ARG A 85 9.17 8.14 -2.12
C ARG A 85 7.75 7.63 -1.89
N LEU A 86 6.80 8.47 -1.47
CA LEU A 86 5.40 8.08 -1.33
C LEU A 86 4.83 7.61 -2.66
N TYR A 87 5.10 8.33 -3.75
CA TYR A 87 4.67 7.94 -5.10
C TYR A 87 5.21 6.56 -5.47
N LYS A 88 6.51 6.33 -5.26
CA LYS A 88 7.14 5.01 -5.50
C LYS A 88 6.47 3.89 -4.71
N ILE A 89 6.18 4.12 -3.43
CA ILE A 89 5.51 3.15 -2.55
C ILE A 89 4.10 2.87 -3.09
N LEU A 90 3.32 3.92 -3.37
CA LEU A 90 1.96 3.79 -3.87
C LEU A 90 1.90 2.97 -5.16
N ILE A 91 2.75 3.27 -6.13
CA ILE A 91 2.76 2.56 -7.41
C ILE A 91 3.22 1.10 -7.23
N ALA A 92 4.31 0.88 -6.49
CA ALA A 92 4.87 -0.46 -6.32
C ALA A 92 3.94 -1.39 -5.52
N GLU A 93 3.48 -0.95 -4.36
CA GLU A 93 2.62 -1.75 -3.47
C GLU A 93 1.25 -2.01 -4.13
N SER A 94 0.65 -0.99 -4.74
CA SER A 94 -0.65 -1.14 -5.44
C SER A 94 -0.56 -2.12 -6.62
N SER A 95 0.52 -2.04 -7.42
CA SER A 95 0.75 -2.98 -8.52
C SER A 95 0.93 -4.41 -8.01
N TYR A 96 1.72 -4.57 -6.94
CA TYR A 96 1.95 -5.87 -6.32
C TYR A 96 0.65 -6.47 -5.79
N LEU A 97 -0.18 -5.68 -5.09
CA LEU A 97 -1.46 -6.16 -4.58
C LEU A 97 -2.43 -6.51 -5.70
N ALA A 98 -2.53 -5.69 -6.75
CA ALA A 98 -3.39 -5.98 -7.91
C ALA A 98 -3.00 -7.31 -8.56
N TRP A 99 -1.70 -7.53 -8.78
CA TRP A 99 -1.19 -8.81 -9.28
C TRP A 99 -1.49 -9.97 -8.34
N LYS A 100 -1.22 -9.80 -7.04
CA LYS A 100 -1.44 -10.84 -6.03
C LYS A 100 -2.90 -11.26 -5.96
N LEU A 101 -3.82 -10.29 -5.95
CA LEU A 101 -5.27 -10.57 -5.95
C LEU A 101 -5.69 -11.30 -7.23
N CYS A 102 -5.17 -10.91 -8.41
CA CYS A 102 -5.47 -11.65 -9.64
C CYS A 102 -5.03 -13.12 -9.52
N CYS A 103 -3.79 -13.37 -9.10
CA CYS A 103 -3.27 -14.73 -8.94
C CYS A 103 -4.09 -15.53 -7.92
N GLU A 104 -4.42 -14.95 -6.76
CA GLU A 104 -5.24 -15.62 -5.75
C GLU A 104 -6.64 -15.97 -6.27
N ARG A 105 -7.29 -15.04 -6.96
CA ARG A 105 -8.59 -15.25 -7.63
C ARG A 105 -8.52 -16.41 -8.62
N VAL A 106 -7.56 -16.37 -9.54
CA VAL A 106 -7.48 -17.31 -10.68
C VAL A 106 -6.97 -18.70 -10.26
N ILE A 107 -6.07 -18.77 -9.28
CA ILE A 107 -5.38 -20.02 -8.91
C ILE A 107 -6.02 -20.68 -7.68
N GLN A 108 -6.46 -19.91 -6.68
CA GLN A 108 -6.89 -20.44 -5.39
C GLN A 108 -8.41 -20.40 -5.22
N ASN A 109 -9.07 -19.35 -5.73
CA ASN A 109 -10.49 -19.10 -5.44
C ASN A 109 -11.43 -19.44 -6.60
N ASN A 110 -11.00 -20.26 -7.57
CA ASN A 110 -11.81 -20.68 -8.73
C ASN A 110 -12.48 -19.51 -9.46
N ASN A 111 -11.76 -18.40 -9.65
CA ASN A 111 -12.25 -17.16 -10.25
C ASN A 111 -13.37 -16.44 -9.48
N THR A 112 -13.58 -16.75 -8.20
CA THR A 112 -14.53 -16.00 -7.36
C THR A 112 -14.03 -14.57 -7.15
N PRO A 113 -14.81 -13.53 -7.54
CA PRO A 113 -14.41 -12.14 -7.32
C PRO A 113 -14.37 -11.80 -5.83
N PHE A 114 -13.41 -10.94 -5.47
CA PHE A 114 -13.33 -10.36 -4.12
C PHE A 114 -14.39 -9.29 -3.92
N THR A 115 -14.76 -9.07 -2.66
CA THR A 115 -15.60 -7.92 -2.27
C THR A 115 -14.77 -6.64 -2.21
N GLU A 116 -15.41 -5.49 -2.44
CA GLU A 116 -14.74 -4.18 -2.30
C GLU A 116 -14.10 -4.00 -0.92
N GLN A 117 -14.83 -4.37 0.14
CA GLN A 117 -14.37 -4.26 1.52
C GLN A 117 -13.12 -5.11 1.78
N GLU A 118 -13.05 -6.31 1.20
CA GLU A 118 -11.87 -7.16 1.32
C GLU A 118 -10.64 -6.55 0.63
N VAL A 119 -10.81 -6.03 -0.59
CA VAL A 119 -9.74 -5.36 -1.34
C VAL A 119 -9.26 -4.12 -0.58
N GLU A 120 -10.19 -3.30 -0.08
CA GLU A 120 -9.87 -2.11 0.72
C GLU A 120 -9.11 -2.46 2.00
N ASN A 121 -9.58 -3.46 2.76
CA ASN A 121 -8.91 -3.90 3.98
C ASN A 121 -7.49 -4.41 3.71
N ARG A 122 -7.30 -5.20 2.64
CA ARG A 122 -5.97 -5.71 2.25
C ARG A 122 -5.04 -4.59 1.82
N TRP A 123 -5.54 -3.60 1.07
CA TRP A 123 -4.76 -2.43 0.67
C TRP A 123 -4.36 -1.56 1.87
N ASN A 124 -5.31 -1.27 2.77
CA ASN A 124 -5.05 -0.54 4.01
C ASN A 124 -4.03 -1.27 4.89
N TYR A 125 -4.15 -2.59 5.02
CA TYR A 125 -3.19 -3.40 5.78
C TYR A 125 -1.78 -3.29 5.19
N MET A 126 -1.64 -3.44 3.87
CA MET A 126 -0.35 -3.33 3.17
C MET A 126 0.29 -1.94 3.35
N MET A 127 -0.49 -0.88 3.22
CA MET A 127 0.00 0.49 3.42
C MET A 127 0.43 0.74 4.88
N ASN A 128 -0.33 0.22 5.85
CA ASN A 128 0.03 0.29 7.26
C ASN A 128 1.31 -0.51 7.57
N GLU A 129 1.47 -1.70 7.00
CA GLU A 129 2.70 -2.49 7.16
C GLU A 129 3.92 -1.77 6.58
N HIS A 130 3.76 -1.08 5.45
CA HIS A 130 4.84 -0.26 4.88
C HIS A 130 5.21 0.91 5.81
N LEU A 131 4.21 1.58 6.40
CA LEU A 131 4.44 2.59 7.44
C LEU A 131 5.19 2.00 8.64
N GLN A 132 4.81 0.81 9.11
CA GLN A 132 5.53 0.14 10.21
C GLN A 132 6.95 -0.23 9.82
N LEU A 133 7.18 -0.67 8.59
CA LEU A 133 8.50 -0.94 8.05
C LEU A 133 9.36 0.33 8.03
N ASP A 134 8.81 1.46 7.56
CA ASP A 134 9.48 2.76 7.61
C ASP A 134 9.84 3.17 9.04
N ARG A 135 8.94 2.97 10.01
CA ARG A 135 9.21 3.22 11.45
C ARG A 135 10.34 2.33 11.96
N ARG A 136 10.30 1.02 11.71
CA ARG A 136 11.34 0.06 12.12
C ARG A 136 12.71 0.42 11.56
N MET A 137 12.76 0.82 10.28
CA MET A 137 14.00 1.24 9.62
C MET A 137 14.61 2.52 10.21
N THR A 138 13.91 3.23 11.10
CA THR A 138 14.48 4.36 11.85
C THR A 138 15.34 3.98 13.05
N SER A 139 15.49 2.69 13.34
CA SER A 139 16.44 2.21 14.35
C SER A 139 17.87 2.17 13.80
N LEU A 140 18.83 2.73 14.55
CA LEU A 140 20.26 2.71 14.20
C LEU A 140 20.83 1.29 14.03
N ASN A 141 20.14 0.27 14.55
CA ASN A 141 20.49 -1.14 14.40
C ASN A 141 20.50 -1.62 12.95
N PHE A 142 19.87 -0.88 12.02
CA PHE A 142 19.93 -1.16 10.58
C PHE A 142 21.19 -0.64 9.88
N GLY A 143 22.14 -0.06 10.63
CA GLY A 143 23.44 0.37 10.11
C GLY A 143 23.30 1.28 8.89
N LYS A 144 23.93 0.90 7.78
CA LYS A 144 23.89 1.66 6.51
C LYS A 144 22.50 1.72 5.85
N LYS A 145 21.56 0.85 6.25
CA LYS A 145 20.18 0.81 5.70
C LYS A 145 19.18 1.62 6.52
N TRP A 146 19.67 2.31 7.56
CA TRP A 146 18.85 3.16 8.40
C TRP A 146 18.19 4.30 7.62
N VAL A 147 16.94 4.57 7.94
CA VAL A 147 16.16 5.69 7.43
C VAL A 147 16.09 6.77 8.50
N SER A 148 16.45 8.01 8.16
CA SER A 148 16.41 9.10 9.13
C SER A 148 15.00 9.29 9.70
N PRO A 149 14.83 9.36 11.04
CA PRO A 149 13.58 9.76 11.67
C PRO A 149 13.09 11.10 11.17
N LYS A 150 13.95 12.02 10.72
CA LYS A 150 13.52 13.28 10.10
C LYS A 150 12.82 13.07 8.76
N LEU A 151 13.24 12.09 7.96
CA LEU A 151 12.59 11.75 6.69
C LEU A 151 11.16 11.20 6.92
N VAL A 152 10.96 10.46 8.01
CA VAL A 152 9.68 9.87 8.40
C VAL A 152 8.80 10.85 9.22
N LYS A 153 9.34 11.53 10.25
CA LYS A 153 8.66 12.53 11.11
C LYS A 153 8.48 13.89 10.44
N ALA A 154 9.58 14.47 9.95
CA ALA A 154 9.70 15.93 9.82
C ALA A 154 9.48 16.45 8.41
N THR A 155 9.50 15.63 7.34
CA THR A 155 9.49 16.22 5.99
C THR A 155 8.58 15.68 4.89
N SER A 156 8.22 14.41 4.68
CA SER A 156 7.45 14.21 3.42
C SER A 156 6.75 12.90 3.10
N ILE A 157 6.93 11.76 3.77
CA ILE A 157 6.23 10.56 3.28
C ILE A 157 4.79 10.54 3.82
N TRP A 158 4.63 10.41 5.14
CA TRP A 158 3.31 10.20 5.77
C TRP A 158 2.66 11.45 6.37
N LYS A 159 3.36 12.59 6.38
CA LYS A 159 2.81 13.86 6.87
C LYS A 159 1.50 14.23 6.17
N GLY A 160 0.46 14.54 6.94
CA GLY A 160 -0.89 14.85 6.48
C GLY A 160 -1.74 13.61 6.13
N LEU A 161 -1.21 12.40 6.31
CA LEU A 161 -1.88 11.15 5.93
C LEU A 161 -2.31 10.31 7.15
N LEU A 162 -1.79 10.61 8.35
CA LEU A 162 -2.06 9.85 9.56
C LEU A 162 -3.38 10.29 10.20
N LYS A 163 -4.14 9.32 10.73
CA LYS A 163 -5.32 9.65 11.54
C LYS A 163 -4.87 10.29 12.85
N ALA A 164 -5.51 11.39 13.23
CA ALA A 164 -5.22 12.11 14.48
C ALA A 164 -3.73 12.49 14.62
N GLU A 165 -3.08 12.91 13.52
CA GLU A 165 -1.65 13.26 13.49
C GLU A 165 -1.24 14.27 14.56
N ASP A 166 -2.12 15.25 14.85
CA ASP A 166 -1.90 16.27 15.87
C ASP A 166 -1.81 15.72 17.30
N PHE A 167 -2.28 14.49 17.53
CA PHE A 167 -2.26 13.81 18.83
C PHE A 167 -1.12 12.78 18.93
N LEU A 168 -0.29 12.64 17.89
CA LEU A 168 0.83 11.71 17.93
C LEU A 168 1.95 12.27 18.82
N PRO A 169 2.54 11.43 19.70
CA PRO A 169 3.72 11.82 20.47
C PRO A 169 4.88 12.28 19.57
N ASP A 170 5.71 13.21 20.02
CA ASP A 170 6.87 13.68 19.26
C ASP A 170 7.82 12.54 18.83
N ASP A 171 7.83 11.44 19.57
CA ASP A 171 8.63 10.24 19.33
C ASP A 171 7.91 9.11 18.59
N TRP A 172 6.71 9.34 18.04
CA TRP A 172 5.86 8.29 17.44
C TRP A 172 6.56 7.43 16.37
N VAL A 173 7.51 8.00 15.62
CA VAL A 173 8.30 7.25 14.61
C VAL A 173 9.31 6.31 15.25
N THR A 174 9.95 6.75 16.32
CA THR A 174 11.09 6.07 16.96
C THR A 174 10.66 5.14 18.08
N ASN A 175 9.47 5.35 18.64
CA ASN A 175 8.86 4.47 19.62
C ASN A 175 8.23 3.25 18.92
N THR A 176 9.07 2.32 18.49
CA THR A 176 8.65 1.03 17.90
C THR A 176 8.26 0.00 18.96
N GLY A 177 7.97 0.43 20.20
CA GLY A 177 7.43 -0.44 21.23
C GLY A 177 6.12 -1.06 20.75
N VAL A 178 5.99 -2.37 20.91
CA VAL A 178 4.70 -3.04 20.75
C VAL A 178 3.80 -2.48 21.84
N LEU A 179 2.69 -1.82 21.47
CA LEU A 179 1.59 -1.55 22.39
C LEU A 179 0.98 -2.90 22.78
N VAL A 180 1.56 -3.55 23.78
CA VAL A 180 0.95 -4.68 24.46
C VAL A 180 -0.14 -4.09 25.36
N GLY A 181 -1.39 -4.28 24.99
CA GLY A 181 -2.55 -3.94 25.82
C GLY A 181 -3.62 -3.14 25.09
N ILE A 182 -4.55 -3.85 24.43
CA ILE A 182 -5.93 -3.39 24.41
C ILE A 182 -6.43 -3.65 25.82
N GLU A 183 -6.53 -2.62 26.65
CA GLU A 183 -7.29 -2.70 27.89
C GLU A 183 -8.74 -2.96 27.47
N SER A 184 -9.16 -4.23 27.60
CA SER A 184 -10.55 -4.61 27.42
C SER A 184 -11.27 -4.18 28.68
N ASP A 185 -11.83 -2.98 28.59
CA ASP A 185 -12.61 -2.32 29.64
C ASP A 185 -13.98 -3.01 29.83
N LEU A 186 -13.97 -4.30 30.15
CA LEU A 186 -15.15 -5.09 30.46
C LEU A 186 -14.99 -5.84 31.78
N ARG A 187 -15.49 -5.13 32.81
CA ARG A 187 -16.09 -5.58 34.08
C ARG A 187 -15.22 -5.47 35.35
N ARG A 188 -15.52 -4.37 36.06
CA ARG A 188 -15.53 -4.20 37.53
C ARG A 188 -15.74 -5.52 38.30
N GLN A 189 -15.00 -5.70 39.39
CA GLN A 189 -15.61 -5.79 40.73
C GLN A 189 -14.57 -5.61 41.87
N THR A 190 -14.87 -4.59 42.67
CA THR A 190 -14.51 -4.29 44.06
C THR A 190 -13.96 -5.43 44.94
N GLY A 191 -12.88 -5.16 45.68
CA GLY A 191 -12.44 -5.90 46.88
C GLY A 191 -11.30 -5.16 47.61
N PRO A 192 -11.24 -5.16 48.96
CA PRO A 192 -10.83 -3.98 49.72
C PRO A 192 -9.32 -3.85 50.00
N ARG A 193 -8.93 -2.60 50.23
CA ARG A 193 -7.64 -2.20 50.83
C ARG A 193 -7.53 -2.77 52.25
N GLY A 194 -6.43 -3.46 52.53
CA GLY A 194 -6.01 -3.88 53.87
C GLY A 194 -4.53 -3.55 54.07
N ARG A 195 -4.21 -3.12 55.31
CA ARG A 195 -2.94 -2.56 55.80
C ARG A 195 -1.68 -3.34 55.45
#